data_AF-X1K5W4-F1
#
_entry.id   AF-X1K5W4-F1
#
_cell.length_a   1.000
_cell.length_b   1.000
_cell.length_c   1.000
_cell.angle_alpha   90.00
_cell.angle_beta   90.00
_cell.angle_gamma   90.00
#
_symmetry.space_group_name_H-M   'P 1'
#
loop_
_entity.id
_entity.type
_entity.pdbx_description
1 polymer ?
#
loop_
_entity_poly.entity_id
_entity_poly.type
_entity_poly.pdbx_seq_one_letter_code
_entity_poly.pdbx_strand_id
1 'polypeptide(L)'
;MPLLPEQIARQASFTADYFVMRLLTPPRMAYQDAVEAFFPYRRILKPLPVLREALIAHLNRAIKSNLPGYVFVNNRLEGAAPLTIEQVLVLTAWRVKVKPEESG
;
A
#
# COMPACT_ATOMS: atom_id res chain seq x y z
N MET A 1 7.94 9.34 -10.95
CA MET A 1 6.53 9.24 -10.53
C MET A 1 6.36 10.10 -9.29
N PRO A 2 5.31 10.94 -9.21
CA PRO A 2 5.03 11.77 -8.03
C PRO A 2 4.79 10.92 -6.77
N LEU A 3 4.93 11.52 -5.58
CA LEU A 3 4.71 10.81 -4.31
C LEU A 3 3.22 10.48 -4.12
N LEU A 4 2.93 9.49 -3.28
CA LEU A 4 1.56 9.05 -3.04
C LEU A 4 0.60 10.19 -2.60
N PRO A 5 0.97 11.10 -1.68
CA PRO A 5 0.11 12.23 -1.34
C PRO A 5 -0.24 13.12 -2.54
N GLU A 6 0.74 13.35 -3.42
CA GLU A 6 0.56 14.17 -4.62
C GLU A 6 -0.33 13.47 -5.66
N GLN A 7 -0.29 12.14 -5.73
CA GLN A 7 -1.16 11.34 -6.59
C GLN A 7 -2.62 11.36 -6.11
N ILE A 8 -2.83 11.26 -4.78
CA ILE A 8 -4.16 11.29 -4.16
C ILE A 8 -4.83 12.67 -4.34
N ALA A 9 -4.04 13.75 -4.36
CA ALA A 9 -4.57 15.11 -4.52
C ALA A 9 -5.14 15.40 -5.93
N ARG A 10 -4.82 14.56 -6.94
CA ARG A 10 -5.29 14.77 -8.31
C ARG A 10 -6.74 14.33 -8.49
N GLN A 11 -7.63 15.25 -8.85
CA GLN A 11 -9.04 14.95 -9.15
C GLN A 11 -9.22 13.91 -10.25
N ALA A 12 -8.35 13.91 -11.27
CA ALA A 12 -8.37 12.93 -12.35
C ALA A 12 -8.10 11.48 -11.90
N SER A 13 -7.73 11.24 -10.64
CA SER A 13 -7.58 9.91 -10.06
C SER A 13 -8.92 9.27 -9.65
N PHE A 14 -10.03 10.00 -9.71
CA PHE A 14 -11.36 9.58 -9.26
C PHE A 14 -12.39 9.61 -10.40
N THR A 15 -12.20 8.74 -11.40
CA THR A 15 -13.06 8.66 -12.60
C THR A 15 -14.05 7.48 -12.55
N ALA A 16 -14.07 6.71 -11.46
CA ALA A 16 -14.91 5.53 -11.29
C ALA A 16 -15.48 5.48 -9.87
N ASP A 17 -16.52 4.66 -9.69
CA ASP A 17 -17.15 4.40 -8.38
C ASP A 17 -16.32 3.47 -7.49
N TYR A 18 -15.03 3.32 -7.78
CA TYR A 18 -14.06 2.57 -7.01
C TYR A 18 -12.67 3.15 -7.26
N PHE A 19 -11.68 2.77 -6.44
CA PHE A 19 -10.29 3.12 -6.67
C PHE A 19 -9.36 1.90 -6.65
N VAL A 20 -8.22 2.05 -7.33
CA VAL A 20 -7.16 1.05 -7.36
C VAL A 20 -5.83 1.75 -7.07
N MET A 21 -5.08 1.23 -6.11
CA MET A 21 -3.73 1.72 -5.77
C MET A 21 -2.72 0.59 -5.94
N ARG A 22 -1.62 0.88 -6.63
CA ARG A 22 -0.46 -0.02 -6.70
C ARG A 22 0.73 0.65 -6.04
N LEU A 23 1.10 0.16 -4.86
CA LEU A 23 2.24 0.69 -4.11
C LEU A 23 3.51 0.01 -4.63
N LEU A 24 4.33 0.78 -5.34
CA LEU A 24 5.50 0.32 -6.08
C LEU A 24 6.80 0.67 -5.36
N THR A 25 7.91 0.07 -5.81
CA THR A 25 9.26 0.40 -5.34
C THR A 25 9.51 1.91 -5.41
N PRO A 26 10.01 2.55 -4.33
CA PRO A 26 10.35 3.97 -4.34
C PRO A 26 11.35 4.29 -5.45
N PRO A 27 11.19 5.41 -6.17
CA PRO A 27 12.15 5.83 -7.19
C PRO A 27 13.51 6.12 -6.53
N ARG A 28 14.61 5.82 -7.26
CA ARG A 28 16.04 5.92 -6.88
C ARG A 28 16.70 4.68 -6.26
N MET A 29 16.23 3.48 -6.57
CA MET A 29 17.05 2.27 -6.39
C MET A 29 17.22 1.61 -7.75
N ALA A 30 18.45 1.33 -8.18
CA ALA A 30 18.65 0.54 -9.38
C ALA A 30 17.97 -0.82 -9.18
N TYR A 31 17.35 -1.34 -10.24
CA TYR A 31 16.47 -2.51 -10.15
C TYR A 31 17.17 -3.74 -9.53
N GLN A 32 18.47 -3.91 -9.84
CA GLN A 32 19.30 -5.00 -9.30
C GLN A 32 19.60 -4.81 -7.82
N ASP A 33 20.00 -3.60 -7.39
CA ASP A 33 20.28 -3.29 -5.98
C ASP A 33 19.07 -3.53 -5.07
N ALA A 34 17.85 -3.30 -5.58
CA ALA A 34 16.62 -3.56 -4.83
C ALA A 34 16.36 -5.06 -4.63
N VAL A 35 16.66 -5.90 -5.63
CA VAL A 35 16.43 -7.34 -5.52
C VAL A 35 17.43 -7.95 -4.55
N GLU A 36 18.70 -7.57 -4.64
CA GLU A 36 19.75 -8.06 -3.72
C GLU A 36 19.56 -7.57 -2.29
N ALA A 37 19.16 -6.31 -2.08
CA ALA A 37 18.98 -5.76 -0.74
C ALA A 37 17.73 -6.28 -0.03
N PHE A 38 16.64 -6.56 -0.76
CA PHE A 38 15.35 -6.89 -0.16
C PHE A 38 15.01 -8.38 -0.14
N PHE A 39 15.59 -9.22 -1.00
CA PHE A 39 15.40 -10.67 -0.91
C PHE A 39 15.99 -11.19 0.42
N PRO A 40 15.32 -12.11 1.15
CA PRO A 40 14.16 -12.93 0.80
C PRO A 40 12.78 -12.34 1.16
N TYR A 41 12.67 -11.02 1.28
CA TYR A 41 11.45 -10.28 1.62
C TYR A 41 10.80 -10.64 2.97
N ARG A 42 11.63 -10.95 3.97
CA ARG A 42 11.17 -11.45 5.29
C ARG A 42 11.01 -10.38 6.36
N ARG A 43 11.45 -9.14 6.10
CA ARG A 43 11.40 -8.04 7.07
C ARG A 43 11.27 -6.69 6.37
N ILE A 44 10.71 -5.72 7.09
CA ILE A 44 10.75 -4.32 6.66
C ILE A 44 12.20 -3.83 6.79
N LEU A 45 12.79 -3.43 5.66
CA LEU A 45 14.15 -2.94 5.55
C LEU A 45 14.21 -1.42 5.36
N LYS A 46 13.22 -0.86 4.66
CA LYS A 46 13.12 0.57 4.42
C LYS A 46 11.72 1.06 4.79
N PRO A 47 11.50 1.40 6.08
CA PRO A 47 10.23 1.95 6.52
C PRO A 47 9.87 3.24 5.78
N LEU A 48 8.62 3.35 5.32
CA LEU A 48 8.06 4.52 4.65
C LEU A 48 6.84 5.04 5.44
N PRO A 49 7.03 5.61 6.64
CA PRO A 49 5.92 6.02 7.51
C PRO A 49 4.99 7.03 6.85
N VAL A 50 5.55 8.02 6.14
CA VAL A 50 4.77 9.04 5.39
C VAL A 50 3.86 8.40 4.33
N LEU A 51 4.32 7.32 3.67
CA LEU A 51 3.52 6.59 2.70
C LEU A 51 2.37 5.85 3.38
N ARG A 52 2.64 5.21 4.53
CA ARG A 52 1.61 4.50 5.32
C ARG A 52 0.55 5.47 5.83
N GLU A 53 0.96 6.60 6.38
CA GLU A 53 0.04 7.65 6.87
C GLU A 53 -0.85 8.19 5.73
N ALA A 54 -0.25 8.50 4.57
CA ALA A 54 -1.00 8.97 3.40
C ALA A 54 -1.99 7.91 2.89
N LEU A 55 -1.59 6.64 2.87
CA LEU A 55 -2.46 5.53 2.54
C LEU A 55 -3.63 5.43 3.54
N ILE A 56 -3.36 5.43 4.84
CA ILE A 56 -4.38 5.34 5.89
C ILE A 56 -5.37 6.51 5.78
N ALA A 57 -4.90 7.73 5.55
CA ALA A 57 -5.75 8.90 5.35
C ALA A 57 -6.69 8.72 4.14
N HIS A 58 -6.17 8.23 3.02
CA HIS A 58 -6.98 7.95 1.83
C HIS A 58 -8.02 6.86 2.08
N LEU A 59 -7.62 5.74 2.68
CA LEU A 59 -8.50 4.62 2.95
C LEU A 59 -9.60 4.98 3.95
N ASN A 60 -9.29 5.75 5.01
CA ASN A 60 -10.29 6.27 5.93
C ASN A 60 -11.33 7.16 5.22
N ARG A 61 -10.90 7.99 4.27
CA ARG A 61 -11.82 8.79 3.45
C ARG A 61 -12.70 7.89 2.58
N ALA A 62 -12.11 6.90 1.91
CA ALA A 62 -12.86 5.98 1.05
C ALA A 62 -13.91 5.19 1.83
N ILE A 63 -13.56 4.68 3.02
CA ILE A 63 -14.50 3.98 3.91
C ILE A 63 -15.66 4.89 4.33
N LYS A 64 -15.38 6.13 4.76
CA LYS A 64 -16.42 7.11 5.12
C LYS A 64 -17.35 7.44 3.95
N SER A 65 -16.83 7.41 2.73
CA SER A 65 -17.59 7.65 1.50
C SER A 65 -18.18 6.39 0.88
N ASN A 66 -18.06 5.23 1.55
CA ASN A 66 -18.49 3.93 1.04
C ASN A 66 -17.96 3.63 -0.38
N LEU A 67 -16.73 4.07 -0.69
CA LEU A 67 -16.07 3.90 -1.97
C LEU A 67 -15.22 2.61 -1.95
N PRO A 68 -15.56 1.58 -2.75
CA PRO A 68 -14.77 0.36 -2.88
C PRO A 68 -13.33 0.64 -3.31
N GLY A 69 -12.38 -0.13 -2.76
CA GLY A 69 -10.96 0.10 -2.93
C GLY A 69 -10.14 -1.18 -3.01
N TYR A 70 -9.19 -1.20 -3.94
CA TYR A 70 -8.23 -2.30 -4.11
C TYR A 70 -6.80 -1.77 -3.98
N VAL A 71 -6.05 -2.27 -3.00
CA VAL A 71 -4.66 -1.86 -2.77
C VAL A 71 -3.72 -3.03 -2.97
N PHE A 72 -2.81 -2.90 -3.91
CA PHE A 72 -1.78 -3.89 -4.23
C PHE A 72 -0.43 -3.41 -3.69
N VAL A 73 0.18 -4.19 -2.81
CA VAL A 73 1.47 -3.85 -2.17
C VAL A 73 2.59 -4.67 -2.79
N ASN A 74 3.62 -4.00 -3.32
CA ASN A 74 4.81 -4.68 -3.84
C ASN A 74 5.78 -5.05 -2.71
N ASN A 75 6.35 -6.26 -2.73
CA ASN A 75 7.36 -6.69 -1.75
C ASN A 75 8.55 -5.71 -1.66
N ARG A 76 8.94 -5.09 -2.77
CA ARG A 76 10.05 -4.14 -2.86
C ARG A 76 9.71 -2.73 -2.38
N LEU A 77 8.48 -2.48 -1.93
CA LEU A 77 8.10 -1.17 -1.37
C LEU A 77 8.91 -0.87 -0.10
N GLU A 78 8.82 -1.78 0.88
CA GLU A 78 9.53 -1.65 2.17
C GLU A 78 10.40 -2.87 2.50
N GLY A 79 10.39 -3.90 1.64
CA GLY A 79 11.12 -5.16 1.84
C GLY A 79 10.25 -6.33 2.29
N ALA A 80 8.96 -6.14 2.61
CA ALA A 80 8.02 -7.23 2.88
C ALA A 80 6.57 -6.73 2.72
N ALA A 81 5.86 -7.16 1.67
CA ALA A 81 4.48 -6.71 1.46
C ALA A 81 3.52 -7.15 2.59
N PRO A 82 3.55 -8.42 3.08
CA PRO A 82 2.66 -8.83 4.16
C PRO A 82 2.86 -8.01 5.43
N LEU A 83 4.11 -7.76 5.83
CA LEU A 83 4.41 -6.93 7.00
C LEU A 83 4.02 -5.47 6.79
N THR A 84 4.14 -4.94 5.56
CA THR A 84 3.65 -3.60 5.25
C THR A 84 2.14 -3.49 5.43
N ILE A 85 1.40 -4.49 4.93
CA ILE A 85 -0.06 -4.57 5.09
C ILE A 85 -0.41 -4.67 6.58
N GLU A 86 0.27 -5.54 7.32
CA GLU A 86 0.09 -5.67 8.77
C GLU A 86 0.30 -4.34 9.50
N GLN A 87 1.38 -3.62 9.20
CA GLN A 87 1.66 -2.31 9.82
C GLN A 87 0.56 -1.29 9.52
N VAL A 88 0.03 -1.26 8.29
CA VAL A 88 -1.10 -0.39 7.95
C VAL A 88 -2.35 -0.77 8.76
N LEU A 89 -2.65 -2.07 8.89
CA LEU A 89 -3.80 -2.55 9.65
C LEU A 89 -3.67 -2.24 11.14
N VAL A 90 -2.50 -2.46 11.74
CA VAL A 90 -2.22 -2.16 13.16
C VAL A 90 -2.35 -0.67 13.48
N LEU A 91 -1.95 0.20 12.55
CA LEU A 91 -2.10 1.65 12.69
C LEU A 91 -3.55 2.14 12.51
N THR A 92 -4.49 1.24 12.17
CA THR A 92 -5.90 1.56 11.99
C THR A 92 -6.76 0.91 13.08
N ALA A 93 -7.94 1.46 13.33
CA ALA A 93 -8.94 0.84 14.21
C ALA A 93 -9.86 -0.14 13.46
N TRP A 94 -9.47 -0.63 12.27
CA TRP A 94 -10.36 -1.38 11.41
C TRP A 94 -10.53 -2.82 11.88
N ARG A 95 -11.78 -3.33 11.80
CA ARG A 95 -12.07 -4.75 11.93
C ARG A 95 -11.88 -5.43 10.58
N VAL A 96 -10.83 -6.24 10.47
CA VAL A 96 -10.57 -7.04 9.27
C VAL A 96 -11.50 -8.25 9.26
N LYS A 97 -12.30 -8.39 8.20
CA LYS A 97 -12.99 -9.64 7.89
C LYS A 97 -12.13 -10.41 6.90
N VAL A 98 -11.47 -11.46 7.37
CA VAL A 98 -10.77 -12.40 6.49
C VAL A 98 -11.82 -13.34 5.91
N LYS A 99 -12.01 -13.33 4.58
CA LYS A 99 -12.74 -14.42 3.93
C LYS A 99 -11.86 -15.67 4.01
N PRO A 100 -12.37 -16.81 4.51
CA PRO A 100 -11.59 -18.05 4.49
C PRO A 100 -11.19 -18.37 3.06
N GLU A 101 -9.98 -18.89 2.87
CA GLU A 101 -9.55 -19.41 1.57
C GLU A 101 -10.55 -20.50 1.15
N GLU A 102 -11.15 -20.35 -0.02
CA GLU A 102 -11.87 -21.46 -0.64
C GLU A 102 -10.81 -22.45 -1.11
N SER A 103 -10.56 -23.47 -0.28
CA SER A 103 -9.70 -24.61 -0.61
C SER A 103 -10.27 -25.30 -1.86
N GLY A 104 -9.62 -25.07 -3.00
CA GLY A 104 -9.83 -25.84 -4.23
C GLY A 104 -9.12 -27.18 -4.18
#